data_AF-A0A665X0V0-F1
#
_entry.id   AF-A0A665X0V0-F1
#
_cell.length_a   1.000
_cell.length_b   1.000
_cell.length_c   1.000
_cell.angle_alpha   90.00
_cell.angle_beta   90.00
_cell.angle_gamma   90.00
#
_symmetry.space_group_name_H-M   'P 1'
#
loop_
_entity.id
_entity.type
_entity.pdbx_description
1 polymer ?
#
loop_
_entity_poly.entity_id
_entity_poly.type
_entity_poly.pdbx_seq_one_letter_code
_entity_poly.pdbx_strand_id
1 'polypeptide(L)'
;MPTIKLQSSDGEIFEVDVEIAKQSVTIKTMLEDLGMDDEGDDDPVPLPNVNAAILKKVIQWCTHHKDDPPPPEDDENKEKRTDDIPVWDQEFLKVDQGTLFELILAANYLDIKGLLDVTCKTVANMIKGKTPEEIRKTFNIKNDFTEEEEAQVVIPSIVCLSQNPNPCSQELKVSSCYRSLHNVISEFTLKSK
;
A
#
# COMPACT_ATOMS: atom_id res chain seq x y z
N MET A 1 2.97 29.57 2.18
CA MET A 1 3.44 28.46 1.32
C MET A 1 2.33 28.21 0.33
N PRO A 2 2.64 27.91 -0.95
CA PRO A 2 1.60 27.67 -1.94
C PRO A 2 0.74 26.47 -1.52
N THR A 3 -0.57 26.61 -1.64
CA THR A 3 -1.55 25.56 -1.34
C THR A 3 -2.26 25.12 -2.61
N ILE A 4 -2.68 23.86 -2.63
CA ILE A 4 -3.49 23.25 -3.70
C ILE A 4 -4.79 22.72 -3.10
N LYS A 5 -5.87 22.81 -3.87
CA LYS A 5 -7.16 22.21 -3.51
C LYS A 5 -7.28 20.83 -4.14
N LEU A 6 -7.51 19.81 -3.32
CA LEU A 6 -7.81 18.44 -3.75
C LEU A 6 -9.28 18.14 -3.47
N GLN A 7 -10.02 17.63 -4.45
CA GLN A 7 -11.41 17.23 -4.26
C GLN A 7 -11.52 15.70 -4.19
N SER A 8 -12.07 15.17 -3.10
CA SER A 8 -12.34 13.75 -2.94
C SER A 8 -13.53 13.27 -3.79
N SER A 9 -13.70 11.96 -3.90
CA SER A 9 -14.76 11.32 -4.69
C SER A 9 -16.19 11.63 -4.20
N ASP A 10 -16.33 11.94 -2.91
CA ASP A 10 -17.56 12.40 -2.25
C ASP A 10 -17.72 13.93 -2.26
N GLY A 11 -16.82 14.65 -2.94
CA GLY A 11 -16.94 16.07 -3.25
C GLY A 11 -16.38 17.01 -2.18
N GLU A 12 -15.78 16.50 -1.10
CA GLU A 12 -15.11 17.33 -0.09
C GLU A 12 -13.79 17.89 -0.64
N ILE A 13 -13.49 19.15 -0.31
CA ILE A 13 -12.31 19.85 -0.80
C ILE A 13 -11.32 20.01 0.36
N PHE A 14 -10.08 19.62 0.11
CA PHE A 14 -8.96 19.70 1.04
C PHE A 14 -7.94 20.70 0.50
N GLU A 15 -7.64 21.73 1.29
CA GLU A 15 -6.53 22.63 1.00
C GLU A 15 -5.26 22.07 1.65
N VAL A 16 -4.26 21.78 0.81
CA VAL A 16 -3.03 21.07 1.20
C VAL A 16 -1.83 21.87 0.73
N ASP A 17 -0.76 21.90 1.52
CA ASP A 17 0.52 22.49 1.09
C ASP A 17 1.06 21.74 -0.13
N VAL A 18 1.55 22.49 -1.13
CA VAL A 18 2.06 21.91 -2.38
C VAL A 18 3.22 20.93 -2.13
N GLU A 19 4.08 21.18 -1.14
CA GLU A 19 5.20 20.28 -0.83
C GLU A 19 4.72 18.96 -0.20
N ILE A 20 3.60 19.00 0.53
CA ILE A 20 2.94 17.78 1.04
C ILE A 20 2.29 17.03 -0.12
N ALA A 21 1.60 17.75 -1.02
CA ALA A 21 0.92 17.17 -2.18
C ALA A 21 1.91 16.53 -3.18
N LYS A 22 3.11 17.10 -3.35
CA LYS A 22 4.18 16.59 -4.21
C LYS A 22 4.78 15.24 -3.80
N GLN A 23 4.46 14.73 -2.61
CA GLN A 23 4.79 13.34 -2.26
C GLN A 23 4.02 12.32 -3.08
N SER A 24 2.84 12.70 -3.60
CA SER A 24 2.17 11.94 -4.64
C SER A 24 2.85 12.24 -5.97
N VAL A 25 3.42 11.21 -6.60
CA VAL A 25 4.02 11.36 -7.94
C VAL A 25 2.94 11.76 -8.94
N THR A 26 1.73 11.21 -8.81
CA THR A 26 0.58 11.56 -9.66
C THR A 26 0.24 13.05 -9.58
N ILE A 27 0.09 13.60 -8.37
CA ILE A 27 -0.25 15.02 -8.18
C ILE A 27 0.94 15.90 -8.62
N LYS A 28 2.17 15.49 -8.33
CA LYS A 28 3.37 16.21 -8.77
C LYS A 28 3.41 16.36 -10.30
N THR A 29 3.23 15.27 -11.04
CA THR A 29 3.22 15.31 -12.52
C THR A 29 2.06 16.17 -13.04
N MET A 30 0.87 16.08 -12.43
CA MET A 30 -0.26 16.94 -12.81
C MET A 30 0.04 18.44 -12.62
N LEU A 31 0.69 18.81 -11.51
CA LEU A 31 1.09 20.19 -11.25
C LEU A 31 2.11 20.68 -12.27
N GLU A 32 3.17 19.90 -12.53
CA GLU A 32 4.24 20.24 -13.46
C GLU A 32 3.75 20.36 -14.91
N ASP A 33 2.81 19.49 -15.33
CA ASP A 33 2.26 19.49 -16.70
C ASP A 33 1.27 20.65 -16.94
N LEU A 34 0.51 21.05 -15.91
CA LEU A 34 -0.49 22.11 -15.99
C LEU A 34 0.08 23.50 -15.67
N GLY A 35 1.31 23.58 -15.14
CA GLY A 35 1.93 24.84 -14.73
C GLY A 35 1.18 25.54 -13.61
N MET A 36 0.51 24.76 -12.73
CA MET A 36 -0.29 25.25 -11.60
C MET A 36 0.57 25.69 -10.40
N ASP A 37 1.86 25.97 -10.65
CA ASP A 37 2.88 26.34 -9.68
C ASP A 37 2.70 27.79 -9.16
N ASP A 38 1.88 28.58 -9.84
CA ASP A 38 1.67 30.02 -9.61
C ASP A 38 0.19 30.33 -9.32
N GLU A 39 -0.07 31.34 -8.48
CA GLU A 39 -1.31 31.66 -7.73
C GLU A 39 -2.58 31.97 -8.59
N GLY A 40 -2.92 31.15 -9.59
CA GLY A 40 -3.87 31.52 -10.64
C GLY A 40 -5.12 30.63 -10.83
N ASP A 41 -5.07 29.34 -10.52
CA ASP A 41 -6.21 28.43 -10.74
C ASP A 41 -6.80 27.94 -9.42
N ASP A 42 -7.97 28.48 -9.09
CA ASP A 42 -8.76 28.16 -7.90
C ASP A 42 -9.46 26.79 -7.99
N ASP A 43 -9.33 26.10 -9.13
CA ASP A 43 -10.03 24.87 -9.46
C ASP A 43 -9.40 23.66 -8.75
N PRO A 44 -10.22 22.86 -8.03
CA PRO A 44 -9.70 21.73 -7.27
C PRO A 44 -9.31 20.55 -8.17
N VAL A 45 -8.19 19.89 -7.86
CA VAL A 45 -7.77 18.64 -8.53
C VAL A 45 -8.70 17.50 -8.10
N PRO A 46 -9.47 16.90 -9.02
CA PRO A 46 -10.42 15.85 -8.67
C PRO A 46 -9.73 14.49 -8.49
N LEU A 47 -10.01 13.83 -7.36
CA LEU A 47 -9.52 12.50 -6.99
C LEU A 47 -10.70 11.51 -6.87
N PRO A 48 -11.28 11.06 -8.00
CA PRO A 48 -12.53 10.30 -8.02
C PRO A 48 -12.42 8.90 -7.39
N ASN A 49 -11.21 8.40 -7.15
CA ASN A 49 -10.97 7.07 -6.58
C ASN A 49 -10.66 7.09 -5.07
N VAL A 50 -10.73 8.26 -4.42
CA VAL A 50 -10.39 8.40 -2.99
C VAL A 50 -11.46 9.23 -2.29
N ASN A 51 -12.13 8.63 -1.31
CA ASN A 51 -13.13 9.34 -0.48
C ASN A 51 -12.44 10.30 0.53
N ALA A 52 -13.21 11.21 1.12
CA ALA A 52 -12.70 12.21 2.05
C ALA A 52 -12.00 11.61 3.28
N ALA A 53 -12.54 10.52 3.84
CA ALA A 53 -11.99 9.89 5.05
C ALA A 53 -10.59 9.32 4.81
N ILE A 54 -10.38 8.67 3.66
CA ILE A 54 -9.10 8.11 3.27
C ILE A 54 -8.14 9.22 2.83
N LEU A 55 -8.62 10.18 2.04
CA LEU A 55 -7.80 11.31 1.60
C LEU A 55 -7.23 12.09 2.80
N LYS A 56 -8.04 12.31 3.84
CA LYS A 56 -7.59 12.94 5.09
C LYS A 56 -6.46 12.18 5.77
N LYS A 57 -6.53 10.83 5.80
CA LYS A 57 -5.47 9.99 6.34
C LYS A 57 -4.21 10.01 5.47
N VAL A 58 -4.35 9.98 4.15
CA VAL A 58 -3.22 10.11 3.22
C VAL A 58 -2.50 11.45 3.43
N ILE A 59 -3.25 12.55 3.50
CA ILE A 59 -2.69 13.89 3.77
C ILE A 59 -1.97 13.91 5.13
N GLN A 60 -2.56 13.31 6.17
CA GLN A 60 -1.92 13.21 7.49
C GLN A 60 -0.58 12.45 7.42
N TRP A 61 -0.53 11.34 6.69
CA TRP A 61 0.70 10.56 6.50
C TRP A 61 1.77 11.37 5.78
N CYS A 62 1.42 12.00 4.66
CA CYS A 62 2.35 12.83 3.90
C CYS A 62 2.84 14.02 4.75
N THR A 63 1.96 14.64 5.54
CA THR A 63 2.35 15.76 6.43
C THR A 63 3.43 15.33 7.43
N HIS A 64 3.35 14.11 7.95
CA HIS A 64 4.35 13.59 8.89
C HIS A 64 5.69 13.27 8.21
N HIS A 65 5.64 12.69 7.01
CA HIS A 65 6.81 12.17 6.28
C HIS A 65 7.44 13.17 5.29
N LYS A 66 7.00 14.44 5.29
CA LYS A 66 7.48 15.45 4.33
C LYS A 66 8.97 15.77 4.45
N ASP A 67 9.55 15.57 5.63
CA ASP A 67 10.94 15.87 5.94
C ASP A 67 11.82 14.60 5.94
N ASP A 68 11.23 13.44 5.64
CA ASP A 68 11.94 12.18 5.59
C ASP A 68 12.82 12.11 4.34
N PRO A 69 13.99 11.45 4.42
CA PRO A 69 14.82 11.23 3.25
C PRO A 69 14.02 10.46 2.21
N PRO A 70 14.14 10.83 0.92
CA PRO A 70 13.44 10.13 -0.14
C PRO A 70 13.80 8.65 -0.08
N PRO A 71 12.83 7.74 -0.28
CA PRO A 71 13.12 6.32 -0.29
C PRO A 71 14.21 6.04 -1.32
N PRO A 72 15.21 5.19 -0.98
CA PRO A 72 16.28 4.88 -1.92
C PRO A 72 15.66 4.38 -3.23
N GLU A 73 16.15 4.90 -4.36
CA GLU A 73 15.75 4.38 -5.68
C GLU A 73 16.02 2.89 -5.73
N ASP A 74 15.04 2.14 -6.24
CA ASP A 74 14.89 0.68 -6.21
C ASP A 74 16.22 -0.10 -6.11
N ASP A 75 16.72 -0.24 -4.88
CA ASP A 75 17.76 -1.19 -4.56
C ASP A 75 17.04 -2.51 -4.31
N GLU A 76 16.71 -3.21 -5.42
CA GLU A 76 16.06 -4.52 -5.43
C GLU A 76 16.77 -5.55 -4.52
N ASN A 77 18.00 -5.25 -4.10
CA ASN A 77 18.89 -6.10 -3.33
C ASN A 77 18.92 -5.78 -1.82
N LYS A 78 18.21 -4.74 -1.35
CA LYS A 78 18.11 -4.45 0.09
C LYS A 78 16.96 -5.28 0.65
N GLU A 79 17.27 -6.22 1.55
CA GLU A 79 16.27 -6.97 2.31
C GLU A 79 15.25 -5.99 2.92
N LYS A 80 14.06 -5.87 2.30
CA LYS A 80 12.93 -5.12 2.85
C LYS A 80 12.38 -5.93 4.02
N ARG A 81 13.07 -5.85 5.17
CA ARG A 81 12.61 -6.48 6.41
C ARG A 81 11.21 -5.96 6.71
N THR A 82 10.26 -6.88 6.83
CA THR A 82 8.87 -6.55 7.20
C THR A 82 8.78 -5.98 8.62
N ASP A 83 9.82 -6.21 9.42
CA ASP A 83 9.91 -5.77 10.82
C ASP A 83 10.29 -4.28 10.96
N ASP A 84 10.78 -3.65 9.88
CA ASP A 84 11.26 -2.26 9.91
C ASP A 84 10.15 -1.30 9.47
N ILE A 85 9.19 -1.11 10.37
CA ILE A 85 8.11 -0.12 10.27
C ILE A 85 8.30 0.88 11.42
N PRO A 86 8.43 2.19 11.14
CA PRO A 86 8.51 3.22 12.17
C PRO A 86 7.37 3.11 13.18
N VAL A 87 7.64 3.44 14.46
CA VAL A 87 6.64 3.35 15.53
C VAL A 87 5.42 4.22 15.23
N TRP A 88 5.63 5.39 14.63
CA TRP A 88 4.54 6.27 14.23
C TRP A 88 3.63 5.62 13.18
N ASP A 89 4.22 4.99 12.15
CA ASP A 89 3.46 4.27 11.12
C ASP A 89 2.67 3.08 11.70
N GLN A 90 3.24 2.38 12.67
CA GLN A 90 2.53 1.28 13.34
C GLN A 90 1.25 1.78 14.04
N GLU A 91 1.31 2.92 14.73
CA GLU A 91 0.13 3.50 15.38
C GLU A 91 -0.82 4.14 14.36
N PHE A 92 -0.30 4.76 13.30
CA PHE A 92 -1.10 5.33 12.21
C PHE A 92 -1.91 4.26 11.46
N LEU A 93 -1.30 3.09 11.21
CA LEU A 93 -1.90 1.95 10.51
C LEU A 93 -2.72 1.02 11.42
N LYS A 94 -2.90 1.38 12.70
CA LYS A 94 -3.77 0.69 13.64
C LYS A 94 -5.24 1.04 13.40
N VAL A 95 -5.71 0.69 12.21
CA VAL A 95 -7.08 0.89 11.72
C VAL A 95 -7.76 -0.45 11.46
N ASP A 96 -9.06 -0.43 11.16
CA ASP A 96 -9.73 -1.62 10.67
C ASP A 96 -9.21 -2.03 9.28
N GLN A 97 -9.43 -3.30 8.91
CA GLN A 97 -8.92 -3.84 7.65
C GLN A 97 -9.46 -3.11 6.42
N GLY A 98 -10.73 -2.67 6.45
CA GLY A 98 -11.34 -1.96 5.34
C GLY A 98 -10.60 -0.66 5.07
N THR A 99 -10.39 0.14 6.11
CA THR A 99 -9.58 1.37 6.03
C THR A 99 -8.14 1.08 5.57
N LEU A 100 -7.52 -0.01 6.05
CA LEU A 100 -6.16 -0.38 5.62
C LEU A 100 -6.10 -0.72 4.12
N PHE A 101 -7.09 -1.45 3.60
CA PHE A 101 -7.17 -1.76 2.18
C PHE A 101 -7.44 -0.52 1.33
N GLU A 102 -8.35 0.35 1.76
CA GLU A 102 -8.59 1.61 1.06
C GLU A 102 -7.34 2.51 1.05
N LEU A 103 -6.55 2.52 2.14
CA LEU A 103 -5.25 3.21 2.16
C LEU A 103 -4.25 2.62 1.16
N ILE A 104 -4.19 1.29 1.00
CA ILE A 104 -3.35 0.64 -0.01
C ILE A 104 -3.77 1.07 -1.42
N LEU A 105 -5.07 1.04 -1.71
CA LEU A 105 -5.61 1.43 -3.01
C LEU A 105 -5.35 2.91 -3.31
N ALA A 106 -5.55 3.79 -2.32
CA ALA A 106 -5.27 5.21 -2.45
C ALA A 106 -3.78 5.51 -2.64
N ALA A 107 -2.91 4.84 -1.88
CA ALA A 107 -1.45 4.99 -2.01
C ALA A 107 -0.94 4.55 -3.39
N ASN A 108 -1.50 3.46 -3.93
CA ASN A 108 -1.18 3.00 -5.27
C ASN A 108 -1.73 3.95 -6.35
N TYR A 109 -2.96 4.45 -6.19
CA TYR A 109 -3.58 5.38 -7.14
C TYR A 109 -2.85 6.72 -7.21
N LEU A 110 -2.41 7.25 -6.05
CA LEU A 110 -1.68 8.51 -5.93
C LEU A 110 -0.16 8.34 -6.11
N ASP A 111 0.31 7.12 -6.32
CA ASP A 111 1.73 6.75 -6.42
C ASP A 111 2.57 7.34 -5.27
N ILE A 112 2.20 6.99 -4.04
CA ILE A 112 2.91 7.35 -2.81
C ILE A 112 3.65 6.11 -2.31
N LYS A 113 4.86 5.88 -2.86
CA LYS A 113 5.66 4.67 -2.60
C LYS A 113 5.87 4.37 -1.11
N GLY A 114 6.17 5.39 -0.30
CA GLY A 114 6.40 5.22 1.14
C GLY A 114 5.18 4.65 1.88
N LEU A 115 4.00 5.24 1.63
CA LEU A 115 2.73 4.79 2.21
C LEU A 115 2.36 3.38 1.73
N LEU A 116 2.58 3.09 0.45
CA LEU A 116 2.34 1.76 -0.12
C LEU A 116 3.25 0.70 0.52
N ASP A 117 4.52 1.01 0.74
CA ASP A 117 5.48 0.10 1.38
C ASP A 117 5.10 -0.21 2.83
N VAL A 118 4.77 0.80 3.66
CA VAL A 118 4.42 0.58 5.07
C VAL A 118 3.09 -0.16 5.25
N THR A 119 2.11 0.12 4.39
CA THR A 119 0.83 -0.60 4.39
C THR A 119 1.01 -2.06 3.96
N CYS A 120 1.79 -2.33 2.91
CA CYS A 120 2.12 -3.69 2.49
C CYS A 120 2.90 -4.47 3.56
N LYS A 121 3.91 -3.84 4.21
CA LYS A 121 4.64 -4.45 5.33
C LYS A 121 3.70 -4.79 6.49
N THR A 122 2.73 -3.93 6.80
CA THR A 122 1.74 -4.17 7.85
C THR A 122 0.89 -5.40 7.55
N VAL A 123 0.38 -5.52 6.32
CA VAL A 123 -0.39 -6.71 5.90
C VAL A 123 0.50 -7.96 5.92
N ALA A 124 1.76 -7.88 5.48
CA ALA A 124 2.71 -9.00 5.54
C ALA A 124 2.94 -9.48 6.99
N ASN A 125 3.06 -8.56 7.95
CA ASN A 125 3.17 -8.90 9.38
C ASN A 125 1.89 -9.56 9.94
N MET A 126 0.71 -9.21 9.41
CA MET A 126 -0.56 -9.88 9.78
C MET A 126 -0.67 -11.31 9.24
N ILE A 127 0.09 -11.65 8.20
CA ILE A 127 0.16 -12.97 7.57
C ILE A 127 1.27 -13.83 8.21
N LYS A 128 2.36 -13.20 8.64
CA LYS A 128 3.53 -13.87 9.22
C LYS A 128 3.11 -14.74 10.41
N GLY A 129 3.42 -16.03 10.31
CA GLY A 129 3.15 -17.01 11.37
C GLY A 129 1.72 -17.55 11.44
N LYS A 130 0.81 -17.12 10.56
CA LYS A 130 -0.55 -17.68 10.46
C LYS A 130 -0.62 -18.83 9.47
N THR A 131 -1.53 -19.76 9.69
CA THR A 131 -1.83 -20.83 8.73
C THR A 131 -2.66 -20.29 7.55
N PRO A 132 -2.65 -20.96 6.38
CA PRO A 132 -3.50 -20.58 5.25
C PRO A 132 -4.98 -20.45 5.60
N GLU A 133 -5.49 -21.30 6.50
CA GLU A 133 -6.86 -21.26 6.99
C GLU A 133 -7.14 -20.02 7.85
N GLU A 134 -6.21 -19.65 8.72
CA GLU A 134 -6.30 -18.44 9.54
C GLU A 134 -6.20 -17.17 8.68
N ILE A 135 -5.38 -17.19 7.63
CA ILE A 135 -5.29 -16.10 6.65
C ILE A 135 -6.64 -15.97 5.92
N ARG A 136 -7.20 -17.08 5.40
CA ARG A 136 -8.52 -17.08 4.75
C ARG A 136 -9.62 -16.54 5.66
N LYS A 137 -9.63 -16.92 6.93
CA LYS A 137 -10.57 -16.36 7.93
C LYS A 137 -10.31 -14.88 8.21
N THR A 138 -9.04 -14.47 8.37
CA THR A 138 -8.66 -13.09 8.66
C THR A 138 -9.08 -12.14 7.55
N PHE A 139 -8.96 -12.57 6.28
CA PHE A 139 -9.25 -11.76 5.10
C PHE A 139 -10.60 -12.10 4.44
N ASN A 140 -11.42 -12.93 5.09
CA ASN A 140 -12.72 -13.41 4.59
C ASN A 140 -12.66 -13.95 3.14
N ILE A 141 -11.58 -14.65 2.81
CA ILE A 141 -11.34 -15.24 1.48
C ILE A 141 -12.00 -16.63 1.44
N LYS A 142 -12.85 -16.85 0.43
CA LYS A 142 -13.46 -18.17 0.19
C LYS A 142 -12.37 -19.14 -0.28
N ASN A 143 -12.34 -20.35 0.28
CA ASN A 143 -11.50 -21.41 -0.27
C ASN A 143 -12.06 -21.86 -1.62
N ASP A 144 -11.33 -21.58 -2.69
CA ASP A 144 -11.61 -21.95 -4.07
C ASP A 144 -10.72 -23.08 -4.59
N PHE A 145 -9.80 -23.59 -3.74
CA PHE A 145 -8.96 -24.73 -4.09
C PHE A 145 -9.70 -26.05 -3.90
N THR A 146 -9.48 -26.96 -4.83
CA THR A 146 -9.84 -28.37 -4.66
C THR A 146 -8.84 -29.08 -3.73
N GLU A 147 -9.25 -30.16 -3.07
CA GLU A 147 -8.40 -30.91 -2.12
C GLU A 147 -7.08 -31.40 -2.76
N GLU A 148 -7.10 -31.71 -4.06
CA GLU A 148 -5.91 -32.10 -4.84
C GLU A 148 -4.93 -30.94 -5.09
N GLU A 149 -5.44 -29.72 -5.28
CA GLU A 149 -4.61 -28.52 -5.46
C GLU A 149 -4.01 -28.05 -4.12
N GLU A 150 -4.76 -28.16 -3.03
CA GLU A 150 -4.28 -27.83 -1.68
C GLU A 150 -3.14 -28.78 -1.26
N ALA A 151 -3.26 -30.08 -1.56
CA ALA A 151 -2.19 -31.06 -1.34
C ALA A 151 -0.92 -30.75 -2.16
N GLN A 152 -1.09 -30.31 -3.42
CA GLN A 152 0.03 -29.94 -4.30
C GLN A 152 0.72 -28.63 -3.89
N VAL A 153 0.07 -27.72 -3.17
CA VAL A 153 0.67 -26.49 -2.64
C VAL A 153 1.37 -26.71 -1.29
N VAL A 154 0.86 -27.63 -0.47
CA VAL A 154 1.42 -27.99 0.85
C VAL A 154 2.73 -28.80 0.72
N ILE A 155 2.80 -29.73 -0.23
CA ILE A 155 3.98 -30.59 -0.44
C ILE A 155 5.27 -29.80 -0.78
N PRO A 156 5.30 -28.85 -1.74
CA PRO A 156 6.48 -28.06 -2.01
C PRO A 156 6.86 -27.14 -0.84
N SER A 157 5.89 -26.60 -0.10
CA SER A 157 6.18 -25.73 1.05
C SER A 157 6.87 -26.47 2.21
N ILE A 158 6.48 -27.72 2.49
CA ILE A 158 7.07 -28.57 3.54
C ILE A 158 8.44 -29.15 3.11
N VAL A 159 8.57 -29.58 1.85
CA VAL A 159 9.85 -30.11 1.32
C VAL A 159 10.92 -29.02 1.28
N CYS A 160 10.56 -27.77 0.96
CA CYS A 160 11.51 -26.65 0.95
C CYS A 160 11.94 -26.20 2.37
N LEU A 161 11.12 -26.42 3.41
CA LEU A 161 11.48 -26.09 4.81
C LEU A 161 12.38 -27.14 5.47
N SER A 162 12.36 -28.39 5.00
CA SER A 162 13.15 -29.47 5.61
C SER A 162 14.52 -29.70 4.98
N GLN A 163 14.83 -29.10 3.82
CA GLN A 163 16.05 -29.42 3.06
C GLN A 163 16.99 -28.26 2.69
N ASN A 164 16.79 -27.01 3.13
CA ASN A 164 17.71 -25.93 2.72
C ASN A 164 18.10 -24.95 3.84
N PRO A 165 19.35 -24.95 4.31
CA PRO A 165 19.89 -23.93 5.20
C PRO A 165 20.47 -22.73 4.42
N ASN A 166 19.88 -22.36 3.26
CA ASN A 166 20.38 -21.27 2.43
C ASN A 166 19.42 -20.05 2.43
N PRO A 167 19.92 -18.82 2.68
CA PRO A 167 19.08 -17.61 2.79
C PRO A 167 18.29 -17.25 1.52
N CYS A 168 18.84 -17.59 0.35
CA CYS A 168 18.30 -17.23 -0.98
C CYS A 168 16.94 -17.89 -1.31
N SER A 169 16.51 -18.92 -0.58
CA SER A 169 15.21 -19.57 -0.80
C SER A 169 14.05 -18.96 0.00
N GLN A 170 14.32 -18.03 0.93
CA GLN A 170 13.27 -17.24 1.60
C GLN A 170 12.76 -16.10 0.69
N GLU A 171 13.58 -15.60 -0.23
CA GLU A 171 13.25 -14.55 -1.22
C GLU A 171 12.08 -14.95 -2.14
N LEU A 172 12.04 -16.21 -2.58
CA LEU A 172 10.96 -16.72 -3.43
C LEU A 172 9.61 -16.84 -2.69
N LYS A 173 9.63 -17.08 -1.37
CA LYS A 173 8.40 -17.18 -0.57
C LYS A 173 7.81 -15.81 -0.26
N VAL A 174 8.65 -14.83 0.05
CA VAL A 174 8.19 -13.44 0.23
C VAL A 174 7.70 -12.87 -1.09
N SER A 175 8.41 -13.12 -2.20
CA SER A 175 7.98 -12.71 -3.55
C SER A 175 6.66 -13.36 -3.98
N SER A 176 6.45 -14.66 -3.72
CA SER A 176 5.17 -15.34 -4.01
C SER A 176 4.03 -14.88 -3.09
N CYS A 177 4.34 -14.56 -1.83
CA CYS A 177 3.38 -13.98 -0.89
C CYS A 177 3.03 -12.53 -1.29
N TYR A 178 3.99 -11.75 -1.77
CA TYR A 178 3.79 -10.43 -2.37
C TYR A 178 3.01 -10.51 -3.68
N ARG A 179 3.24 -11.55 -4.50
CA ARG A 179 2.46 -11.82 -5.72
C ARG A 179 1.04 -12.26 -5.41
N SER A 180 0.86 -13.03 -4.34
CA SER A 180 -0.46 -13.39 -3.81
C SER A 180 -1.13 -12.16 -3.19
N LEU A 181 -0.41 -11.29 -2.49
CA LEU A 181 -0.93 -10.04 -1.97
C LEU A 181 -1.30 -9.09 -3.11
N HIS A 182 -0.46 -8.99 -4.14
CA HIS A 182 -0.71 -8.22 -5.35
C HIS A 182 -1.90 -8.80 -6.13
N ASN A 183 -2.07 -10.12 -6.18
CA ASN A 183 -3.25 -10.77 -6.76
C ASN A 183 -4.50 -10.55 -5.91
N VAL A 184 -4.41 -10.61 -4.58
CA VAL A 184 -5.52 -10.31 -3.67
C VAL A 184 -5.90 -8.83 -3.77
N ILE A 185 -4.93 -7.92 -3.76
CA ILE A 185 -5.11 -6.49 -3.99
C ILE A 185 -5.72 -6.27 -5.39
N SER A 186 -5.19 -6.90 -6.44
CA SER A 186 -5.73 -6.81 -7.81
C SER A 186 -7.16 -7.35 -7.91
N GLU A 187 -7.48 -8.46 -7.25
CA GLU A 187 -8.85 -9.01 -7.20
C GLU A 187 -9.81 -8.10 -6.44
N PHE A 188 -9.39 -7.51 -5.32
CA PHE A 188 -10.17 -6.51 -4.58
C PHE A 188 -10.40 -5.26 -5.44
N THR A 189 -9.38 -4.81 -6.18
CA THR A 189 -9.48 -3.65 -7.09
C THR A 189 -10.43 -3.93 -8.26
N LEU A 190 -10.48 -5.17 -8.76
CA LEU A 190 -11.37 -5.59 -9.85
C LEU A 190 -12.82 -5.80 -9.40
N LYS A 191 -13.06 -6.21 -8.16
CA LYS A 191 -14.42 -6.40 -7.60
C LYS A 191 -15.09 -5.10 -7.13
N SER A 192 -14.34 -4.00 -7.03
CA SER A 192 -14.86 -2.69 -6.61
C SER A 192 -15.28 -1.78 -7.78
N LYS A 193 -15.41 -2.30 -9.00
CA LYS A 193 -15.96 -1.61 -10.17
C LYS A 193 -17.31 -2.17 -10.59
#